data_AF-A0A6A0GRB3-F1
#
_entry.id   AF-A0A6A0GRB3-F1
#
_cell.length_a   1.000
_cell.length_b   1.000
_cell.length_c   1.000
_cell.angle_alpha   90.00
_cell.angle_beta   90.00
_cell.angle_gamma   90.00
#
_symmetry.space_group_name_H-M   'P 1'
#
loop_
_entity.id
_entity.type
_entity.pdbx_description
1 polymer ?
#
loop_
_entity_poly.entity_id
_entity_poly.type
_entity_poly.pdbx_seq_one_letter_code
_entity_poly.pdbx_strand_id
1 'polypeptide(L)'
;MQVSKVQLVALLLLLSCGMYSHGSKILVIAPLAGKSHWQFFGEIIKTLADHGHQITSLTSMPMISHNNVTEIDIEFDMSPLIPNTFENRGWWAGFSMMAKVPGMCTEALSRKNVRDIKIEEYDLVFISLFVNDCFFGLLDNTEVPVISMSPNTLVTTFHDIVGNVDFPSFVPMMTLPMKHPMTFTQRLLNTLANLFSYALTKFYYHPRFVVIAGHPKVHLFITHGGLFSTLEAIYHAVPILGFPVFADQGSNMIKSTADGIAETIEWDDLTEELLNNTVQKMLTDLKYQKTVNHRSQLMRDQPMSPRDVVVYWTEYAIRHKGAPHLQSPVKGMAWYQIYNVDVWLSLIVFSIACLYLDMKIIIAVVRRCCYRTKTT
;
A
#
# COMPACT_ATOMS: atom_id res chain seq x y z
N MET A 1 -59.24 4.10 21.62
CA MET A 1 -58.33 5.24 21.91
C MET A 1 -58.52 6.28 20.82
N GLN A 2 -58.62 7.57 21.16
CA GLN A 2 -58.51 8.65 20.18
C GLN A 2 -57.03 9.07 20.08
N VAL A 3 -56.40 8.87 18.93
CA VAL A 3 -55.10 9.49 18.63
C VAL A 3 -55.34 10.98 18.45
N SER A 4 -54.64 11.82 19.20
CA SER A 4 -54.85 13.27 19.12
C SER A 4 -54.33 13.83 17.79
N LYS A 5 -54.89 14.94 17.31
CA LYS A 5 -54.40 15.61 16.09
C LYS A 5 -52.91 15.96 16.20
N VAL A 6 -52.42 16.26 17.41
CA VAL A 6 -51.00 16.54 17.70
C VAL A 6 -50.16 15.27 17.53
N GLN A 7 -50.62 14.11 18.02
CA GLN A 7 -49.92 12.83 17.81
C GLN A 7 -49.89 12.44 16.32
N LEU A 8 -50.98 12.69 15.57
CA LEU A 8 -51.01 12.40 14.14
C LEU A 8 -50.05 13.30 13.35
N VAL A 9 -49.99 14.60 13.67
CA VAL A 9 -49.02 15.55 13.07
C VAL A 9 -47.58 15.18 13.45
N ALA A 10 -47.31 14.79 14.70
CA ALA A 10 -46.01 14.31 15.12
C ALA A 10 -45.60 13.03 14.38
N LEU A 11 -46.52 12.09 14.15
CA LEU A 11 -46.26 10.88 13.35
C LEU A 11 -45.94 11.25 11.89
N LEU A 12 -46.70 12.16 11.28
CA LEU A 12 -46.47 12.62 9.91
C LEU A 12 -45.15 13.38 9.76
N LEU A 13 -44.75 14.18 10.75
CA LEU A 13 -43.45 14.84 10.77
C LEU A 13 -42.30 13.83 10.91
N LEU A 14 -42.40 12.86 11.81
CA LEU A 14 -41.41 11.78 11.95
C LEU A 14 -41.30 10.93 10.68
N LEU A 15 -42.43 10.61 10.04
CA LEU A 15 -42.46 9.93 8.74
C LEU A 15 -41.81 10.80 7.63
N SER A 16 -42.04 12.11 7.62
CA SER A 16 -41.39 13.01 6.65
C SER A 16 -39.87 13.10 6.85
N CYS A 17 -39.38 13.17 8.09
CA CYS A 17 -37.95 13.09 8.39
C CYS A 17 -37.35 11.75 7.95
N GLY A 18 -38.09 10.65 8.09
CA GLY A 18 -37.68 9.32 7.64
C GLY A 18 -37.55 9.15 6.11
N MET A 19 -37.99 10.12 5.30
CA MET A 19 -37.95 10.04 3.84
C MET A 19 -36.89 10.95 3.18
N TYR A 20 -36.10 11.69 3.95
CA TYR A 20 -35.01 12.55 3.44
C TYR A 20 -33.60 12.01 3.73
N SER A 21 -33.44 10.67 3.73
CA SER A 21 -32.12 10.04 3.61
C SER A 21 -31.63 10.14 2.16
N HIS A 22 -31.26 11.35 1.72
CA HIS A 22 -30.69 11.56 0.40
C HIS A 22 -29.29 10.91 0.34
N GLY A 23 -29.16 9.84 -0.43
CA GLY A 23 -27.87 9.18 -0.65
C GLY A 23 -26.92 10.10 -1.41
N SER A 24 -25.85 10.52 -0.74
CA SER A 24 -24.79 11.35 -1.34
C SER A 24 -24.19 10.68 -2.58
N LYS A 25 -23.74 11.49 -3.54
CA LYS A 25 -22.89 11.07 -4.65
C LYS A 25 -21.44 11.02 -4.21
N ILE A 26 -20.82 9.86 -4.33
CA ILE A 26 -19.44 9.60 -3.90
C ILE A 26 -18.61 9.18 -5.12
N LEU A 27 -17.45 9.79 -5.31
CA LEU A 27 -16.46 9.36 -6.29
C LEU A 27 -15.38 8.53 -5.58
N VAL A 28 -15.03 7.36 -6.11
CA VAL A 28 -13.93 6.53 -5.56
C VAL A 28 -12.87 6.32 -6.62
N ILE A 29 -11.71 6.95 -6.44
CA ILE A 29 -10.58 6.93 -7.36
C ILE A 29 -9.56 5.88 -6.90
N ALA A 30 -9.63 4.71 -7.52
CA ALA A 30 -8.71 3.61 -7.29
C ALA A 30 -8.26 2.95 -8.63
N PRO A 31 -7.33 3.57 -9.39
CA PRO A 31 -6.89 3.09 -10.72
C PRO A 31 -6.23 1.69 -10.84
N LEU A 32 -4.90 1.59 -10.71
CA LEU A 32 -4.03 0.48 -11.16
C LEU A 32 -4.27 -0.87 -10.46
N ALA A 33 -4.95 -1.81 -11.08
CA ALA A 33 -5.56 -2.92 -10.36
C ALA A 33 -4.72 -4.22 -10.16
N GLY A 34 -3.88 -4.30 -9.13
CA GLY A 34 -3.16 -5.52 -8.66
C GLY A 34 -3.81 -6.33 -7.51
N LYS A 35 -4.90 -7.06 -7.79
CA LYS A 35 -5.61 -8.11 -7.01
C LYS A 35 -5.65 -8.29 -5.45
N SER A 36 -5.09 -7.43 -4.56
CA SER A 36 -5.40 -7.45 -3.08
C SER A 36 -6.06 -6.18 -2.45
N HIS A 37 -5.85 -4.97 -2.98
CA HIS A 37 -6.33 -3.70 -2.40
C HIS A 37 -7.77 -3.25 -2.76
N TRP A 38 -8.39 -3.71 -3.86
CA TRP A 38 -9.80 -3.45 -4.25
C TRP A 38 -10.76 -4.50 -3.70
N GLN A 39 -10.26 -5.58 -3.10
CA GLN A 39 -11.05 -6.20 -2.03
C GLN A 39 -11.29 -5.17 -0.92
N PHE A 40 -10.28 -4.40 -0.51
CA PHE A 40 -10.45 -3.31 0.48
C PHE A 40 -11.31 -2.14 -0.06
N PHE A 41 -11.02 -1.53 -1.22
CA PHE A 41 -11.87 -0.45 -1.76
C PHE A 41 -13.26 -0.93 -2.19
N GLY A 42 -13.39 -2.12 -2.75
CA GLY A 42 -14.66 -2.67 -3.25
C GLY A 42 -15.65 -2.99 -2.13
N GLU A 43 -15.20 -3.50 -0.98
CA GLU A 43 -16.07 -3.65 0.19
C GLU A 43 -16.48 -2.29 0.78
N ILE A 44 -15.63 -1.25 0.70
CA ILE A 44 -16.01 0.13 1.09
C ILE A 44 -17.07 0.70 0.15
N ILE A 45 -16.85 0.63 -1.17
CA ILE A 45 -17.80 1.05 -2.22
C ILE A 45 -19.14 0.33 -1.99
N LYS A 46 -19.11 -1.00 -1.90
CA LYS A 46 -20.31 -1.80 -1.70
C LYS A 46 -21.04 -1.44 -0.40
N THR A 47 -20.32 -1.32 0.72
CA THR A 47 -20.92 -0.94 2.01
C THR A 47 -21.62 0.41 1.93
N LEU A 48 -21.00 1.42 1.32
CA LEU A 48 -21.60 2.74 1.13
C LEU A 48 -22.82 2.68 0.20
N ALA A 49 -22.75 1.89 -0.87
CA ALA A 49 -23.85 1.75 -1.83
C ALA A 49 -25.05 0.97 -1.27
N ASP A 50 -24.80 -0.05 -0.42
CA ASP A 50 -25.79 -0.79 0.37
C ASP A 50 -26.52 0.15 1.37
N HIS A 51 -25.85 1.20 1.85
CA HIS A 51 -26.45 2.27 2.67
C HIS A 51 -27.15 3.38 1.85
N GLY A 52 -27.30 3.18 0.53
CA GLY A 52 -28.09 4.05 -0.36
C GLY A 52 -27.33 5.18 -1.05
N HIS A 53 -26.01 5.30 -0.85
CA HIS A 53 -25.20 6.28 -1.58
C HIS A 53 -25.06 5.92 -3.06
N GLN A 54 -25.02 6.92 -3.94
CA GLN A 54 -24.70 6.76 -5.36
C GLN A 54 -23.18 6.82 -5.52
N ILE A 55 -22.56 5.84 -6.17
CA ILE A 55 -21.10 5.76 -6.25
C ILE A 55 -20.63 5.60 -7.69
N THR A 56 -19.80 6.53 -8.13
CA THR A 56 -18.96 6.33 -9.32
C THR A 56 -17.60 5.85 -8.84
N SER A 57 -17.08 4.76 -9.41
CA SER A 57 -15.72 4.31 -9.10
C SER A 57 -14.85 4.20 -10.34
N LEU A 58 -13.70 4.86 -10.29
CA LEU A 58 -12.69 4.87 -11.34
C LEU A 58 -11.65 3.78 -11.05
N THR A 59 -11.57 2.77 -11.91
CA THR A 59 -10.83 1.51 -11.64
C THR A 59 -10.30 0.86 -12.91
N SER A 60 -9.28 0.01 -12.82
CA SER A 60 -8.91 -0.91 -13.92
C SER A 60 -9.30 -2.38 -13.67
N MET A 61 -10.18 -2.62 -12.69
CA MET A 61 -10.87 -3.89 -12.48
C MET A 61 -12.33 -3.62 -12.06
N PRO A 62 -13.24 -3.34 -13.01
CA PRO A 62 -14.68 -3.33 -12.73
C PRO A 62 -15.14 -4.74 -12.31
N MET A 63 -15.64 -4.87 -11.08
CA MET A 63 -16.06 -6.15 -10.48
C MET A 63 -17.31 -6.05 -9.57
N ILE A 64 -17.87 -4.86 -9.36
CA ILE A 64 -18.90 -4.56 -8.35
C ILE A 64 -20.27 -4.43 -9.03
N SER A 65 -21.00 -5.55 -9.08
CA SER A 65 -22.40 -5.54 -9.52
C SER A 65 -23.32 -5.06 -8.39
N HIS A 66 -23.69 -3.77 -8.41
CA HIS A 66 -24.67 -3.19 -7.49
C HIS A 66 -25.41 -2.00 -8.14
N ASN A 67 -26.72 -1.87 -7.91
CA ASN A 67 -27.59 -0.91 -8.62
C ASN A 67 -27.21 0.56 -8.42
N ASN A 68 -26.59 0.91 -7.29
CA ASN A 68 -26.15 2.29 -6.99
C ASN A 68 -24.66 2.53 -7.33
N VAL A 69 -23.97 1.57 -7.96
CA VAL A 69 -22.54 1.66 -8.31
C VAL A 69 -22.38 1.74 -9.83
N THR A 70 -21.60 2.71 -10.30
CA THR A 70 -21.16 2.85 -11.69
C THR A 70 -19.64 2.74 -11.75
N GLU A 71 -19.12 1.67 -12.36
CA GLU A 71 -17.69 1.46 -12.54
C GLU A 71 -17.23 2.05 -13.88
N ILE A 72 -16.26 2.97 -13.84
CA ILE A 72 -15.58 3.53 -15.01
C ILE A 72 -14.26 2.78 -15.17
N ASP A 73 -14.20 1.89 -16.16
CA ASP A 73 -12.98 1.17 -16.48
C ASP A 73 -11.95 2.09 -17.17
N ILE A 74 -10.72 2.09 -16.66
CA ILE A 74 -9.58 2.84 -17.19
C ILE A 74 -8.84 2.01 -18.25
N GLU A 75 -9.16 0.71 -18.42
CA GLU A 75 -8.51 -0.23 -19.36
C GLU A 75 -6.98 -0.23 -19.22
N PHE A 76 -6.51 -0.29 -17.97
CA PHE A 76 -5.09 -0.18 -17.65
C PHE A 76 -4.40 -1.55 -17.66
N ASP A 77 -3.52 -1.79 -18.63
CA ASP A 77 -2.73 -3.04 -18.66
C ASP A 77 -1.66 -3.05 -17.57
N MET A 78 -1.87 -3.84 -16.52
CA MET A 78 -0.91 -4.01 -15.42
C MET A 78 0.26 -4.94 -15.79
N SER A 79 0.20 -5.68 -16.89
CA SER A 79 1.19 -6.70 -17.29
C SER A 79 2.63 -6.16 -17.42
N PRO A 80 2.89 -4.92 -17.88
CA PRO A 80 4.24 -4.37 -17.94
C PRO A 80 4.82 -3.98 -16.57
N LEU A 81 3.98 -3.80 -15.54
CA LEU A 81 4.40 -3.39 -14.20
C LEU A 81 4.71 -4.54 -13.27
N ILE A 82 3.96 -5.63 -13.40
CA ILE A 82 4.26 -6.91 -12.74
C ILE A 82 5.58 -7.40 -13.34
N PRO A 83 6.71 -7.36 -12.59
CA PRO A 83 7.99 -7.78 -13.15
C PRO A 83 7.92 -9.27 -13.46
N ASN A 84 8.64 -9.74 -14.49
CA ASN A 84 8.80 -11.17 -14.67
C ASN A 84 9.61 -11.72 -13.48
N THR A 85 8.93 -12.27 -12.49
CA THR A 85 9.51 -12.76 -11.24
C THR A 85 10.29 -14.07 -11.42
N PHE A 86 10.12 -14.76 -12.55
CA PHE A 86 11.03 -15.81 -13.00
C PHE A 86 12.45 -15.25 -13.24
N GLU A 87 12.55 -14.02 -13.77
CA GLU A 87 13.81 -13.40 -14.25
C GLU A 87 14.41 -12.33 -13.31
N ASN A 88 13.58 -11.53 -12.62
CA ASN A 88 14.01 -10.35 -11.88
C ASN A 88 13.55 -10.36 -10.42
N ARG A 89 14.46 -10.74 -9.52
CA ARG A 89 14.16 -10.98 -8.09
C ARG A 89 14.82 -10.00 -7.11
N GLY A 90 15.57 -9.01 -7.60
CA GLY A 90 16.29 -8.05 -6.77
C GLY A 90 15.51 -6.77 -6.44
N TRP A 91 16.15 -5.88 -5.68
CA TRP A 91 15.73 -4.48 -5.47
C TRP A 91 15.41 -3.73 -6.77
N TRP A 92 16.05 -4.12 -7.87
CA TRP A 92 15.76 -3.65 -9.23
C TRP A 92 14.30 -3.87 -9.66
N ALA A 93 13.62 -4.93 -9.21
CA ALA A 93 12.23 -5.20 -9.58
C ALA A 93 11.27 -4.10 -9.08
N GLY A 94 11.50 -3.61 -7.85
CA GLY A 94 10.80 -2.44 -7.32
C GLY A 94 11.11 -1.17 -8.12
N PHE A 95 12.38 -0.96 -8.48
CA PHE A 95 12.80 0.20 -9.28
C PHE A 95 12.28 0.16 -10.73
N SER A 96 12.13 -1.03 -11.34
CA SER A 96 11.62 -1.18 -12.72
C SER A 96 10.10 -1.09 -12.81
N MET A 97 9.37 -1.59 -11.81
CA MET A 97 7.94 -1.27 -11.63
C MET A 97 7.78 0.25 -11.52
N MET A 98 8.54 0.86 -10.59
CA MET A 98 8.53 2.31 -10.37
C MET A 98 8.74 3.06 -11.71
N ALA A 99 9.83 2.83 -12.43
CA ALA A 99 10.19 3.62 -13.62
C ALA A 99 9.17 3.64 -14.78
N LYS A 100 8.15 2.76 -14.80
CA LYS A 100 7.18 2.63 -15.89
C LYS A 100 5.87 3.38 -15.69
N VAL A 101 5.28 3.30 -14.50
CA VAL A 101 3.91 3.79 -14.23
C VAL A 101 3.67 5.22 -14.73
N PRO A 102 4.60 6.16 -14.52
CA PRO A 102 4.80 7.35 -15.33
C PRO A 102 4.07 7.51 -16.68
N GLY A 103 4.32 6.62 -17.65
CA GLY A 103 3.76 6.73 -18.99
C GLY A 103 2.31 6.25 -19.04
N MET A 104 2.06 5.12 -18.39
CA MET A 104 0.76 4.44 -18.34
C MET A 104 -0.29 5.30 -17.61
N CYS A 105 0.15 6.13 -16.68
CA CYS A 105 -0.73 7.05 -16.00
C CYS A 105 -1.02 8.32 -16.82
N THR A 106 -0.04 8.80 -17.61
CA THR A 106 -0.30 9.81 -18.65
C THR A 106 -1.34 9.32 -19.66
N GLU A 107 -1.31 8.03 -20.00
CA GLU A 107 -2.32 7.36 -20.83
C GLU A 107 -3.69 7.31 -20.12
N ALA A 108 -3.75 6.91 -18.84
CA ALA A 108 -5.00 6.91 -18.06
C ALA A 108 -5.69 8.29 -18.04
N LEU A 109 -4.96 9.37 -17.77
CA LEU A 109 -5.47 10.75 -17.83
C LEU A 109 -5.75 11.25 -19.26
N SER A 110 -5.35 10.53 -20.30
CA SER A 110 -5.66 10.88 -21.69
C SER A 110 -7.06 10.41 -22.12
N ARG A 111 -7.59 9.39 -21.44
CA ARG A 111 -8.85 8.71 -21.79
C ARG A 111 -10.06 9.60 -21.51
N LYS A 112 -11.00 9.63 -22.46
CA LYS A 112 -12.15 10.55 -22.44
C LYS A 112 -13.10 10.29 -21.26
N ASN A 113 -13.34 9.04 -20.91
CA ASN A 113 -14.16 8.65 -19.76
C ASN A 113 -13.56 9.03 -18.39
N VAL A 114 -12.26 9.38 -18.35
CA VAL A 114 -11.60 9.94 -17.16
C VAL A 114 -11.65 11.47 -17.17
N ARG A 115 -11.44 12.09 -18.36
CA ARG A 115 -11.43 13.56 -18.53
C ARG A 115 -12.80 14.23 -18.42
N ASP A 116 -13.86 13.55 -18.83
CA ASP A 116 -15.22 14.10 -18.85
C ASP A 116 -15.91 14.05 -17.47
N ILE A 117 -15.22 13.56 -16.42
CA ILE A 117 -15.73 13.51 -15.04
C ILE A 117 -15.63 14.89 -14.40
N LYS A 118 -16.79 15.46 -14.04
CA LYS A 118 -16.87 16.68 -13.23
C LYS A 118 -16.85 16.31 -11.75
N ILE A 119 -15.85 16.78 -11.01
CA ILE A 119 -15.71 16.48 -9.57
C ILE A 119 -16.80 17.20 -8.76
N GLU A 120 -17.23 18.36 -9.23
CA GLU A 120 -18.24 19.25 -8.64
C GLU A 120 -19.66 18.65 -8.65
N GLU A 121 -19.86 17.50 -9.31
CA GLU A 121 -21.12 16.74 -9.25
C GLU A 121 -21.16 15.72 -8.09
N TYR A 122 -20.13 15.65 -7.24
CA TYR A 122 -20.02 14.72 -6.11
C TYR A 122 -19.93 15.46 -4.76
N ASP A 123 -20.45 14.83 -3.70
CA ASP A 123 -20.43 15.36 -2.33
C ASP A 123 -19.16 14.95 -1.56
N LEU A 124 -18.46 13.92 -2.01
CA LEU A 124 -17.30 13.32 -1.35
C LEU A 124 -16.43 12.54 -2.36
N VAL A 125 -15.10 12.64 -2.24
CA VAL A 125 -14.16 11.81 -2.99
C VAL A 125 -13.35 10.92 -2.05
N PHE A 126 -13.28 9.62 -2.32
CA PHE A 126 -12.24 8.74 -1.78
C PHE A 126 -11.14 8.56 -2.81
N ILE A 127 -9.88 8.59 -2.37
CA ILE A 127 -8.72 8.34 -3.22
C ILE A 127 -7.76 7.36 -2.55
N SER A 128 -7.27 6.39 -3.31
CA SER A 128 -6.28 5.43 -2.82
C SER A 128 -4.91 6.08 -2.62
N LEU A 129 -4.12 5.57 -1.66
CA LEU A 129 -2.76 5.99 -1.33
C LEU A 129 -1.72 4.86 -1.47
N PHE A 130 -2.03 3.76 -2.18
CA PHE A 130 -0.97 2.78 -2.50
C PHE A 130 -0.03 3.34 -3.58
N VAL A 131 0.89 4.20 -3.12
CA VAL A 131 1.90 4.96 -3.87
C VAL A 131 1.33 5.78 -5.04
N ASN A 132 0.27 6.56 -4.79
CA ASN A 132 -0.66 6.99 -5.85
C ASN A 132 -0.38 8.29 -6.63
N ASP A 133 0.33 9.28 -6.09
CA ASP A 133 0.62 10.63 -6.61
C ASP A 133 -0.42 11.40 -7.45
N CYS A 134 -0.85 10.85 -8.60
CA CYS A 134 -1.19 11.58 -9.88
C CYS A 134 -2.64 12.11 -9.50
N PHE A 135 -3.62 11.24 -9.18
CA PHE A 135 -5.04 11.54 -9.41
C PHE A 135 -5.61 12.70 -8.55
N PHE A 136 -4.86 13.16 -7.56
CA PHE A 136 -5.05 14.46 -6.92
C PHE A 136 -5.09 15.64 -7.91
N GLY A 137 -4.47 15.53 -9.09
CA GLY A 137 -4.56 16.51 -10.18
C GLY A 137 -5.92 16.57 -10.90
N LEU A 138 -6.83 15.62 -10.67
CA LEU A 138 -8.26 15.81 -10.99
C LEU A 138 -8.99 16.59 -9.88
N LEU A 139 -8.44 16.58 -8.66
CA LEU A 139 -9.00 17.19 -7.45
C LEU A 139 -8.37 18.57 -7.15
N ASP A 140 -7.50 19.06 -8.03
CA ASP A 140 -6.83 20.34 -7.85
C ASP A 140 -7.83 21.49 -7.95
N ASN A 141 -7.84 22.37 -6.94
CA ASN A 141 -8.80 23.47 -6.76
C ASN A 141 -10.28 23.04 -6.59
N THR A 142 -10.57 21.78 -6.24
CA THR A 142 -11.96 21.38 -5.88
C THR A 142 -12.33 21.80 -4.46
N GLU A 143 -13.59 22.18 -4.24
CA GLU A 143 -14.15 22.41 -2.90
C GLU A 143 -14.72 21.10 -2.27
N VAL A 144 -14.78 20.02 -3.03
CA VAL A 144 -15.33 18.72 -2.58
C VAL A 144 -14.38 18.04 -1.58
N PRO A 145 -14.85 17.57 -0.40
CA PRO A 145 -14.02 16.87 0.56
C PRO A 145 -13.34 15.61 -0.02
N VAL A 146 -12.07 15.40 0.33
CA VAL A 146 -11.27 14.26 -0.12
C VAL A 146 -10.80 13.42 1.07
N ILE A 147 -11.03 12.10 1.02
CA ILE A 147 -10.54 11.12 2.00
C ILE A 147 -9.52 10.20 1.33
N SER A 148 -8.27 10.36 1.73
CA SER A 148 -7.14 9.56 1.23
C SER A 148 -6.94 8.29 2.06
N MET A 149 -6.86 7.11 1.45
CA MET A 149 -6.82 5.81 2.14
C MET A 149 -5.70 4.89 1.63
N SER A 150 -4.88 4.34 2.51
CA SER A 150 -3.90 3.29 2.16
C SER A 150 -4.23 1.97 2.87
N PRO A 151 -4.24 0.83 2.16
CA PRO A 151 -4.31 -0.50 2.77
C PRO A 151 -2.93 -1.09 3.14
N ASN A 152 -1.83 -0.35 2.89
CA ASN A 152 -0.47 -0.76 3.23
C ASN A 152 0.38 0.41 3.79
N THR A 153 1.54 0.06 4.36
CA THR A 153 2.49 1.03 4.94
C THR A 153 2.87 2.10 3.93
N LEU A 154 2.71 3.37 4.33
CA LEU A 154 3.09 4.51 3.51
C LEU A 154 4.59 4.48 3.20
N VAL A 155 4.95 4.63 1.92
CA VAL A 155 6.33 4.89 1.49
C VAL A 155 6.69 6.33 1.88
N THR A 156 7.99 6.61 2.11
CA THR A 156 8.54 7.87 2.67
C THR A 156 7.74 9.13 2.33
N THR A 157 7.47 9.39 1.05
CA THR A 157 6.82 10.64 0.59
C THR A 157 5.30 10.67 0.80
N PHE A 158 4.64 9.54 1.01
CA PHE A 158 3.22 9.50 1.37
C PHE A 158 2.97 9.94 2.81
N HIS A 159 4.01 9.90 3.67
CA HIS A 159 3.94 10.53 4.98
C HIS A 159 3.81 12.06 4.84
N ASP A 160 4.65 12.70 4.00
CA ASP A 160 4.56 14.14 3.70
C ASP A 160 3.15 14.53 3.20
N ILE A 161 2.57 13.76 2.26
CA ILE A 161 1.24 14.06 1.65
C ILE A 161 0.12 14.10 2.69
N VAL A 162 0.14 13.21 3.69
CA VAL A 162 -0.89 13.15 4.74
C VAL A 162 -0.50 13.90 6.02
N GLY A 163 0.62 14.64 6.01
CA GLY A 163 1.14 15.35 7.17
C GLY A 163 1.64 14.44 8.31
N ASN A 164 1.91 13.17 8.03
CA ASN A 164 2.49 12.24 9.00
C ASN A 164 4.00 12.46 9.13
N VAL A 165 4.55 12.28 10.34
CA VAL A 165 5.98 12.45 10.58
C VAL A 165 6.69 11.11 10.40
N ASP A 166 7.47 10.98 9.32
CA ASP A 166 8.37 9.84 9.15
C ASP A 166 9.64 9.99 10.02
N PHE A 167 10.16 8.85 10.47
CA PHE A 167 11.31 8.76 11.36
C PHE A 167 12.24 7.62 10.90
N PRO A 168 13.14 7.86 9.93
CA PRO A 168 14.11 6.85 9.46
C PRO A 168 15.15 6.43 10.52
N SER A 169 15.06 6.98 11.73
CA SER A 169 15.74 6.49 12.95
C SER A 169 15.15 5.20 13.51
N PHE A 170 13.86 4.92 13.27
CA PHE A 170 13.18 3.72 13.76
C PHE A 170 12.13 3.10 12.82
N VAL A 171 11.78 3.75 11.71
CA VAL A 171 10.95 3.14 10.65
C VAL A 171 11.89 2.61 9.57
N PRO A 172 12.13 1.29 9.47
CA PRO A 172 12.91 0.74 8.37
C PRO A 172 12.14 0.91 7.05
N MET A 173 12.83 1.36 6.00
CA MET A 173 12.23 1.52 4.67
C MET A 173 11.70 0.17 4.17
N MET A 174 10.50 0.14 3.60
CA MET A 174 9.76 -1.11 3.30
C MET A 174 10.51 -2.12 2.41
N THR A 175 11.50 -1.70 1.64
CA THR A 175 12.33 -2.55 0.78
C THR A 175 13.63 -3.05 1.42
N LEU A 176 13.90 -2.74 2.70
CA LEU A 176 15.14 -3.06 3.40
C LEU A 176 14.91 -4.05 4.55
N PRO A 177 15.68 -5.16 4.64
CA PRO A 177 15.50 -6.19 5.66
C PRO A 177 16.14 -5.80 7.02
N MET A 178 15.81 -4.62 7.54
CA MET A 178 16.31 -4.12 8.82
C MET A 178 15.36 -4.43 9.98
N LYS A 179 15.93 -4.83 11.12
CA LYS A 179 15.22 -5.25 12.34
C LYS A 179 15.48 -4.27 13.46
N HIS A 180 14.53 -4.17 14.39
CA HIS A 180 14.68 -3.35 15.59
C HIS A 180 15.32 -4.13 16.76
N PRO A 181 16.16 -3.48 17.59
CA PRO A 181 16.65 -2.10 17.46
C PRO A 181 17.73 -1.94 16.38
N MET A 182 17.65 -0.88 15.57
CA MET A 182 18.67 -0.57 14.55
C MET A 182 19.94 0.05 15.18
N THR A 183 21.10 -0.49 14.79
CA THR A 183 22.43 0.08 15.08
C THR A 183 22.68 1.40 14.34
N PHE A 184 23.75 2.13 14.68
CA PHE A 184 24.16 3.35 13.96
C PHE A 184 24.32 3.12 12.45
N THR A 185 25.01 2.06 12.03
CA THR A 185 25.22 1.73 10.62
C THR A 185 23.90 1.43 9.90
N GLN A 186 22.96 0.75 10.57
CA GLN A 186 21.62 0.50 10.02
C GLN A 186 20.81 1.80 9.92
N ARG A 187 20.83 2.68 10.93
CA ARG A 187 20.19 4.00 10.88
C ARG A 187 20.77 4.89 9.77
N LEU A 188 22.09 4.87 9.56
CA LEU A 188 22.76 5.55 8.45
C LEU A 188 22.30 5.02 7.09
N LEU A 189 22.34 3.70 6.87
CA LEU A 189 21.88 3.07 5.63
C LEU A 189 20.39 3.31 5.37
N ASN A 190 19.55 3.24 6.42
CA ASN A 190 18.12 3.51 6.33
C ASN A 190 17.83 4.98 5.99
N THR A 191 18.62 5.91 6.54
CA THR A 191 18.50 7.35 6.22
C THR A 191 18.94 7.63 4.80
N LEU A 192 20.08 7.08 4.36
CA LEU A 192 20.55 7.21 2.97
C LEU A 192 19.55 6.63 1.96
N ALA A 193 18.96 5.47 2.27
CA ALA A 193 17.96 4.84 1.42
C ALA A 193 16.63 5.61 1.40
N ASN A 194 16.14 6.11 2.54
CA ASN A 194 14.96 6.98 2.57
C ASN A 194 15.23 8.32 1.84
N LEU A 195 16.43 8.87 1.91
CA LEU A 195 16.81 10.07 1.13
C LEU A 195 16.90 9.77 -0.38
N PHE A 196 17.42 8.61 -0.77
CA PHE A 196 17.41 8.17 -2.16
C PHE A 196 15.97 7.94 -2.65
N SER A 197 15.13 7.27 -1.86
CA SER A 197 13.71 7.07 -2.17
C SER A 197 12.97 8.40 -2.22
N TYR A 198 13.23 9.34 -1.31
CA TYR A 198 12.64 10.68 -1.33
C TYR A 198 13.07 11.48 -2.56
N ALA A 199 14.35 11.44 -2.93
CA ALA A 199 14.85 12.12 -4.12
C ALA A 199 14.28 11.51 -5.41
N LEU A 200 14.25 10.17 -5.51
CA LEU A 200 13.61 9.46 -6.60
C LEU A 200 12.12 9.81 -6.66
N THR A 201 11.41 9.73 -5.53
CA THR A 201 9.99 10.03 -5.49
C THR A 201 9.72 11.48 -5.85
N LYS A 202 10.36 12.45 -5.20
CA LYS A 202 10.11 13.88 -5.41
C LYS A 202 10.53 14.40 -6.80
N PHE A 203 11.67 13.96 -7.34
CA PHE A 203 12.24 14.53 -8.57
C PHE A 203 12.02 13.68 -9.83
N TYR A 204 11.61 12.42 -9.71
CA TYR A 204 11.37 11.51 -10.84
C TYR A 204 9.96 10.89 -10.84
N TYR A 205 9.27 10.84 -9.69
CA TYR A 205 8.07 10.02 -9.48
C TYR A 205 6.78 10.77 -9.21
N HIS A 206 6.80 11.81 -8.39
CA HIS A 206 5.62 12.61 -8.07
C HIS A 206 4.94 13.26 -9.28
N PRO A 207 5.64 13.50 -10.40
CA PRO A 207 4.95 13.78 -11.66
C PRO A 207 4.05 12.64 -12.19
N ARG A 208 4.00 11.42 -11.58
CA ARG A 208 3.87 10.13 -12.31
C ARG A 208 3.15 8.84 -11.71
N PHE A 209 2.79 8.63 -10.41
CA PHE A 209 1.65 7.76 -9.83
C PHE A 209 1.68 6.17 -9.80
N VAL A 210 0.95 5.39 -8.92
CA VAL A 210 0.58 3.88 -8.94
C VAL A 210 -0.61 3.39 -7.96
N VAL A 211 -1.26 2.17 -8.04
CA VAL A 211 -2.47 1.73 -7.21
C VAL A 211 -2.86 0.18 -7.04
N ILE A 212 -4.17 -0.20 -6.79
CA ILE A 212 -4.99 -1.37 -6.24
C ILE A 212 -4.75 -2.95 -6.48
N ALA A 213 -5.60 -4.08 -6.48
CA ALA A 213 -7.08 -4.52 -6.66
C ALA A 213 -7.73 -5.85 -5.99
N GLY A 214 -8.72 -6.68 -6.51
CA GLY A 214 -9.26 -7.93 -5.78
C GLY A 214 -10.68 -8.56 -6.09
N HIS A 215 -11.01 -9.85 -5.71
CA HIS A 215 -12.34 -10.60 -5.80
C HIS A 215 -12.43 -12.12 -5.31
N PRO A 216 -13.57 -12.70 -4.83
CA PRO A 216 -13.71 -14.06 -4.21
C PRO A 216 -13.73 -15.42 -5.00
N LYS A 217 -13.86 -15.54 -6.34
CA LYS A 217 -14.02 -16.86 -7.03
C LYS A 217 -12.78 -17.82 -7.06
N VAL A 218 -11.85 -17.68 -6.11
CA VAL A 218 -10.51 -18.29 -6.18
C VAL A 218 -10.47 -19.67 -5.50
N HIS A 219 -9.93 -20.68 -6.20
CA HIS A 219 -9.77 -22.06 -5.68
C HIS A 219 -8.30 -22.46 -5.47
N LEU A 220 -7.37 -21.70 -6.05
CA LEU A 220 -5.92 -21.78 -5.81
C LEU A 220 -5.36 -20.37 -6.02
N PHE A 221 -4.53 -19.88 -5.11
CA PHE A 221 -3.90 -18.57 -5.20
C PHE A 221 -2.41 -18.70 -5.50
N ILE A 222 -2.05 -18.38 -6.74
CA ILE A 222 -0.66 -18.24 -7.17
C ILE A 222 -0.14 -16.88 -6.68
N THR A 223 0.95 -16.87 -5.91
CA THR A 223 1.53 -15.64 -5.37
C THR A 223 3.01 -15.78 -5.04
N HIS A 224 3.71 -14.67 -4.97
CA HIS A 224 5.07 -14.57 -4.44
C HIS A 224 5.21 -14.94 -2.94
N GLY A 225 4.12 -15.02 -2.17
CA GLY A 225 4.16 -15.42 -0.75
C GLY A 225 4.44 -14.31 0.26
N GLY A 226 4.25 -13.03 -0.09
CA GLY A 226 4.35 -11.92 0.87
C GLY A 226 3.31 -12.03 2.00
N LEU A 227 3.65 -11.56 3.21
CA LEU A 227 2.87 -11.85 4.43
C LEU A 227 1.37 -11.51 4.34
N PHE A 228 1.01 -10.36 3.77
CA PHE A 228 -0.41 -10.01 3.61
C PHE A 228 -1.12 -10.88 2.58
N SER A 229 -0.45 -11.32 1.52
CA SER A 229 -0.99 -12.27 0.55
C SER A 229 -1.25 -13.66 1.16
N THR A 230 -0.39 -14.13 2.06
CA THR A 230 -0.62 -15.42 2.74
C THR A 230 -1.73 -15.30 3.80
N LEU A 231 -1.77 -14.20 4.57
CA LEU A 231 -2.85 -13.92 5.52
C LEU A 231 -4.22 -13.76 4.82
N GLU A 232 -4.28 -13.07 3.67
CA GLU A 232 -5.50 -12.91 2.88
C GLU A 232 -6.01 -14.26 2.35
N ALA A 233 -5.09 -15.10 1.82
CA ALA A 233 -5.44 -16.44 1.35
C ALA A 233 -5.93 -17.37 2.47
N ILE A 234 -5.29 -17.34 3.65
CA ILE A 234 -5.78 -18.07 4.83
C ILE A 234 -7.15 -17.53 5.26
N TYR A 235 -7.33 -16.21 5.34
CA TYR A 235 -8.58 -15.60 5.73
C TYR A 235 -9.73 -15.98 4.77
N HIS A 236 -9.49 -15.99 3.46
CA HIS A 236 -10.46 -16.40 2.44
C HIS A 236 -10.53 -17.92 2.19
N ALA A 237 -9.78 -18.72 2.93
CA ALA A 237 -9.73 -20.19 2.80
C ALA A 237 -9.31 -20.68 1.41
N VAL A 238 -8.26 -20.09 0.84
CA VAL A 238 -7.73 -20.43 -0.50
C VAL A 238 -6.33 -21.02 -0.37
N PRO A 239 -6.04 -22.22 -0.92
CA PRO A 239 -4.69 -22.79 -0.96
C PRO A 239 -3.69 -21.90 -1.71
N ILE A 240 -2.41 -21.99 -1.36
CA ILE A 240 -1.36 -21.09 -1.87
C ILE A 240 -0.35 -21.88 -2.72
N LEU A 241 -0.15 -21.51 -3.98
CA LEU A 241 1.02 -21.95 -4.74
C LEU A 241 2.04 -20.81 -4.77
N GLY A 242 3.13 -21.01 -4.03
CA GLY A 242 4.14 -19.98 -3.77
C GLY A 242 5.36 -20.06 -4.66
N PHE A 243 5.82 -18.88 -5.11
CA PHE A 243 7.07 -18.70 -5.84
C PHE A 243 7.89 -17.58 -5.15
N PRO A 244 8.78 -17.89 -4.19
CA PRO A 244 9.38 -16.87 -3.32
C PRO A 244 10.38 -15.97 -4.05
N VAL A 245 10.15 -14.65 -4.11
CA VAL A 245 11.02 -13.73 -4.88
C VAL A 245 12.10 -13.09 -4.01
N PHE A 246 11.71 -12.38 -2.94
CA PHE A 246 12.63 -11.64 -2.06
C PHE A 246 12.05 -11.38 -0.65
N ALA A 247 12.81 -10.68 0.20
CA ALA A 247 12.43 -10.29 1.57
C ALA A 247 11.96 -11.47 2.46
N ASP A 248 10.73 -11.41 2.98
CA ASP A 248 10.12 -12.35 3.92
C ASP A 248 9.50 -13.59 3.25
N GLN A 249 9.26 -13.50 1.94
CA GLN A 249 8.45 -14.43 1.14
C GLN A 249 8.85 -15.90 1.31
N GLY A 250 10.15 -16.21 1.26
CA GLY A 250 10.66 -17.57 1.45
C GLY A 250 10.34 -18.13 2.84
N SER A 251 10.42 -17.29 3.89
CA SER A 251 10.09 -17.71 5.26
C SER A 251 8.58 -17.95 5.42
N ASN A 252 7.76 -17.10 4.81
CA ASN A 252 6.30 -17.25 4.80
C ASN A 252 5.87 -18.52 4.04
N MET A 253 6.52 -18.83 2.92
CA MET A 253 6.21 -20.02 2.13
C MET A 253 6.69 -21.31 2.79
N ILE A 254 7.90 -21.34 3.34
CA ILE A 254 8.36 -22.46 4.20
C ILE A 254 7.36 -22.72 5.32
N LYS A 255 6.90 -21.65 6.00
CA LYS A 255 5.88 -21.75 7.04
C LYS A 255 4.55 -22.29 6.48
N SER A 256 4.05 -21.74 5.38
CA SER A 256 2.75 -22.11 4.77
C SER A 256 2.72 -23.56 4.25
N THR A 257 3.84 -24.05 3.70
CA THR A 257 3.98 -25.42 3.20
C THR A 257 4.13 -26.42 4.35
N ALA A 258 4.93 -26.11 5.38
CA ALA A 258 4.95 -26.88 6.63
C ALA A 258 3.59 -26.88 7.37
N ASP A 259 2.82 -25.81 7.19
CA ASP A 259 1.46 -25.64 7.71
C ASP A 259 0.37 -26.37 6.91
N GLY A 260 0.73 -27.00 5.78
CA GLY A 260 -0.14 -27.86 4.96
C GLY A 260 -1.14 -27.14 4.06
N ILE A 261 -1.04 -25.81 3.93
CA ILE A 261 -1.95 -24.97 3.12
C ILE A 261 -1.37 -24.57 1.77
N ALA A 262 -0.10 -24.89 1.54
CA ALA A 262 0.65 -24.42 0.39
C ALA A 262 1.56 -25.49 -0.21
N GLU A 263 1.97 -25.23 -1.45
CA GLU A 263 3.18 -25.77 -2.05
C GLU A 263 4.11 -24.61 -2.41
N THR A 264 5.41 -24.88 -2.47
CA THR A 264 6.42 -23.93 -2.93
C THR A 264 7.13 -24.52 -4.14
N ILE A 265 7.22 -23.77 -5.23
CA ILE A 265 8.14 -24.08 -6.33
C ILE A 265 9.26 -23.04 -6.27
N GLU A 266 10.48 -23.50 -6.02
CA GLU A 266 11.65 -22.66 -6.24
C GLU A 266 11.83 -22.46 -7.74
N TRP A 267 12.03 -21.22 -8.14
CA TRP A 267 12.02 -20.80 -9.54
C TRP A 267 13.05 -21.51 -10.42
N ASP A 268 14.17 -21.91 -9.82
CA ASP A 268 15.31 -22.51 -10.50
C ASP A 268 15.03 -23.99 -10.85
N ASP A 269 14.02 -24.62 -10.21
CA ASP A 269 13.48 -25.94 -10.51
C ASP A 269 12.25 -25.90 -11.45
N LEU A 270 11.75 -24.72 -11.80
CA LEU A 270 10.48 -24.60 -12.53
C LEU A 270 10.55 -25.12 -13.97
N THR A 271 9.69 -26.09 -14.25
CA THR A 271 9.32 -26.53 -15.60
C THR A 271 7.79 -26.44 -15.79
N GLU A 272 7.33 -26.41 -17.04
CA GLU A 272 5.90 -26.48 -17.38
C GLU A 272 5.24 -27.75 -16.79
N GLU A 273 5.95 -28.88 -16.84
CA GLU A 273 5.52 -30.15 -16.25
C GLU A 273 5.38 -30.04 -14.72
N LEU A 274 6.39 -29.53 -14.01
CA LEU A 274 6.32 -29.35 -12.55
C LEU A 274 5.19 -28.40 -12.15
N LEU A 275 5.01 -27.30 -12.89
CA LEU A 275 3.96 -26.32 -12.65
C LEU A 275 2.57 -26.95 -12.82
N ASN A 276 2.31 -27.59 -13.96
CA ASN A 276 1.02 -28.22 -14.26
C ASN A 276 0.72 -29.34 -13.24
N ASN A 277 1.69 -30.23 -12.99
CA ASN A 277 1.52 -31.33 -12.02
C ASN A 277 1.23 -30.79 -10.60
N THR A 278 1.89 -29.71 -10.18
CA THR A 278 1.63 -29.09 -8.87
C THR A 278 0.26 -28.41 -8.80
N VAL A 279 -0.15 -27.70 -9.85
CA VAL A 279 -1.49 -27.08 -9.92
C VAL A 279 -2.59 -28.14 -9.89
N GLN A 280 -2.48 -29.20 -10.71
CA GLN A 280 -3.46 -30.30 -10.72
C GLN A 280 -3.51 -31.02 -9.37
N LYS A 281 -2.35 -31.28 -8.74
CA LYS A 281 -2.24 -31.84 -7.39
C LYS A 281 -2.99 -30.97 -6.36
N MET A 282 -2.75 -29.66 -6.33
CA MET A 282 -3.37 -28.76 -5.34
C MET A 282 -4.87 -28.55 -5.55
N LEU A 283 -5.36 -28.59 -6.81
CA LEU A 283 -6.79 -28.49 -7.12
C LEU A 283 -7.55 -29.81 -6.88
N THR A 284 -6.87 -30.96 -6.98
CA THR A 284 -7.50 -32.29 -6.85
C THR A 284 -7.42 -32.85 -5.44
N ASP A 285 -6.30 -32.65 -4.73
CA ASP A 285 -6.15 -33.13 -3.35
C ASP A 285 -6.88 -32.22 -2.35
N LEU A 286 -8.03 -32.72 -1.88
CA LEU A 286 -8.85 -32.06 -0.86
C LEU A 286 -8.10 -31.76 0.46
N LYS A 287 -6.90 -32.33 0.69
CA LYS A 287 -6.03 -31.98 1.82
C LYS A 287 -5.79 -30.48 1.94
N TYR A 288 -5.41 -29.80 0.85
CA TYR A 288 -5.07 -28.37 0.90
C TYR A 288 -6.29 -27.54 1.28
N GLN A 289 -7.41 -27.77 0.58
CA GLN A 289 -8.68 -27.08 0.86
C GLN A 289 -9.18 -27.34 2.30
N LYS A 290 -9.11 -28.59 2.79
CA LYS A 290 -9.48 -28.91 4.18
C LYS A 290 -8.58 -28.21 5.20
N THR A 291 -7.28 -28.17 4.96
CA THR A 291 -6.30 -27.58 5.89
C THR A 291 -6.43 -26.06 5.94
N VAL A 292 -6.63 -25.40 4.79
CA VAL A 292 -6.83 -23.95 4.75
C VAL A 292 -8.23 -23.54 5.24
N ASN A 293 -9.28 -24.34 5.00
CA ASN A 293 -10.61 -24.14 5.64
C ASN A 293 -10.48 -24.14 7.16
N HIS A 294 -9.79 -25.14 7.73
CA HIS A 294 -9.59 -25.24 9.18
C HIS A 294 -8.79 -24.05 9.74
N ARG A 295 -7.73 -23.61 9.04
CA ARG A 295 -6.95 -22.43 9.44
C ARG A 295 -7.70 -21.11 9.26
N SER A 296 -8.55 -20.99 8.25
CA SER A 296 -9.47 -19.86 8.09
C SER A 296 -10.42 -19.76 9.28
N GLN A 297 -10.98 -20.90 9.72
CA GLN A 297 -11.80 -20.97 10.94
C GLN A 297 -11.00 -20.52 12.17
N LEU A 298 -9.81 -21.08 12.41
CA LEU A 298 -8.96 -20.68 13.54
C LEU A 298 -8.49 -19.20 13.50
N MET A 299 -8.36 -18.61 12.32
CA MET A 299 -7.99 -17.19 12.15
C MET A 299 -9.17 -16.24 12.39
N ARG A 300 -10.39 -16.71 12.08
CA ARG A 300 -11.67 -15.99 12.27
C ARG A 300 -12.24 -16.18 13.68
N ASP A 301 -11.91 -17.29 14.35
CA ASP A 301 -12.27 -17.60 15.73
C ASP A 301 -11.44 -16.75 16.70
N GLN A 302 -11.91 -15.54 16.97
CA GLN A 302 -11.30 -14.61 17.92
C GLN A 302 -12.30 -14.27 19.03
N PRO A 303 -11.84 -14.14 20.29
CA PRO A 303 -12.71 -13.99 21.46
C PRO A 303 -13.48 -12.66 21.51
N MET A 304 -13.22 -11.75 20.57
CA MET A 304 -13.80 -10.42 20.44
C MET A 304 -13.86 -10.08 18.95
N SER A 305 -14.91 -9.37 18.49
CA SER A 305 -14.94 -8.91 17.09
C SER A 305 -13.86 -7.83 16.87
N PRO A 306 -13.41 -7.58 15.63
CA PRO A 306 -12.44 -6.52 15.35
C PRO A 306 -12.87 -5.13 15.87
N ARG A 307 -14.18 -4.86 15.91
CA ARG A 307 -14.75 -3.65 16.52
C ARG A 307 -14.54 -3.61 18.03
N ASP A 308 -14.84 -4.71 18.71
CA ASP A 308 -14.72 -4.81 20.17
C ASP A 308 -13.25 -4.82 20.61
N VAL A 309 -12.35 -5.39 19.80
CA VAL A 309 -10.89 -5.33 19.98
C VAL A 309 -10.40 -3.87 19.97
N VAL A 310 -10.87 -3.04 19.02
CA VAL A 310 -10.53 -1.61 18.98
C VAL A 310 -11.04 -0.88 20.23
N VAL A 311 -12.31 -1.08 20.60
CA VAL A 311 -12.89 -0.50 21.83
C VAL A 311 -12.09 -0.94 23.07
N TYR A 312 -11.78 -2.22 23.19
CA TYR A 312 -11.01 -2.76 24.30
C TYR A 312 -9.62 -2.14 24.42
N TRP A 313 -8.88 -2.00 23.31
CA TRP A 313 -7.53 -1.42 23.33
C TRP A 313 -7.53 0.09 23.60
N THR A 314 -8.52 0.83 23.08
CA THR A 314 -8.73 2.24 23.43
C THR A 314 -8.97 2.40 24.93
N GLU A 315 -9.93 1.65 25.47
CA GLU A 315 -10.23 1.64 26.90
C GLU A 315 -9.06 1.10 27.76
N TYR A 316 -8.30 0.13 27.26
CA TYR A 316 -7.10 -0.38 27.93
C TYR A 316 -6.02 0.70 28.03
N ALA A 317 -5.79 1.47 26.97
CA ALA A 317 -4.85 2.59 26.98
C ALA A 317 -5.30 3.67 27.98
N ILE A 318 -6.59 4.01 28.02
CA ILE A 318 -7.15 4.96 29.00
C ILE A 318 -6.93 4.45 30.43
N ARG A 319 -7.38 3.22 30.76
CA ARG A 319 -7.22 2.60 32.09
C ARG A 319 -5.77 2.56 32.57
N HIS A 320 -4.83 2.28 31.68
CA HIS A 320 -3.39 2.19 31.99
C HIS A 320 -2.62 3.49 31.70
N LYS A 321 -3.30 4.65 31.65
CA LYS A 321 -2.70 5.99 31.52
C LYS A 321 -1.71 6.09 30.33
N GLY A 322 -2.14 5.57 29.19
CA GLY A 322 -1.38 5.44 27.94
C GLY A 322 -0.74 4.06 27.71
N ALA A 323 -0.85 3.12 28.64
CA ALA A 323 -0.24 1.78 28.58
C ALA A 323 1.27 1.80 28.28
N PRO A 324 2.11 2.39 29.16
CA PRO A 324 3.53 2.66 28.89
C PRO A 324 4.38 1.41 28.59
N HIS A 325 3.94 0.22 29.01
CA HIS A 325 4.55 -1.08 28.71
C HIS A 325 4.25 -1.61 27.29
N LEU A 326 3.31 -0.99 26.56
CA LEU A 326 3.01 -1.27 25.15
C LEU A 326 3.43 -0.13 24.22
N GLN A 327 3.98 0.96 24.75
CA GLN A 327 4.39 2.11 23.96
C GLN A 327 5.67 1.83 23.17
N SER A 328 5.76 2.40 21.97
CA SER A 328 6.89 2.20 21.06
C SER A 328 8.24 2.54 21.73
N PRO A 329 9.32 1.74 21.51
CA PRO A 329 10.66 1.99 22.08
C PRO A 329 11.23 3.39 21.81
N VAL A 330 10.70 4.07 20.81
CA VAL A 330 10.95 5.49 20.47
C VAL A 330 10.81 6.41 21.68
N LYS A 331 9.86 6.14 22.59
CA LYS A 331 9.70 6.92 23.83
C LYS A 331 10.91 6.82 24.78
N GLY A 332 11.70 5.74 24.66
CA GLY A 332 12.95 5.53 25.38
C GLY A 332 14.21 5.89 24.58
N MET A 333 14.08 6.29 23.31
CA MET A 333 15.22 6.77 22.52
C MET A 333 15.61 8.19 22.94
N ALA A 334 16.90 8.51 22.90
CA ALA A 334 17.35 9.87 23.11
C ALA A 334 16.94 10.76 21.93
N TRP A 335 16.59 12.02 22.18
CA TRP A 335 16.10 12.97 21.15
C TRP A 335 17.03 13.05 19.92
N TYR A 336 18.36 13.05 20.13
CA TYR A 336 19.34 13.11 19.05
C TYR A 336 19.37 11.83 18.19
N GLN A 337 18.92 10.69 18.73
CA GLN A 337 18.75 9.45 17.97
C GLN A 337 17.45 9.48 17.16
N ILE A 338 16.34 9.95 17.77
CA ILE A 338 15.03 10.10 17.11
C ILE A 338 15.17 10.99 15.86
N TYR A 339 15.87 12.11 15.96
CA TYR A 339 16.10 13.04 14.84
C TYR A 339 17.37 12.73 14.01
N ASN A 340 18.03 11.58 14.23
CA ASN A 340 19.23 11.16 13.49
C ASN A 340 20.37 12.21 13.45
N VAL A 341 20.52 13.02 14.51
CA VAL A 341 21.50 14.14 14.57
C VAL A 341 22.95 13.64 14.45
N ASP A 342 23.25 12.48 15.04
CA ASP A 342 24.51 11.76 14.90
C ASP A 342 24.79 11.34 13.44
N VAL A 343 23.78 10.83 12.74
CA VAL A 343 23.85 10.49 11.32
C VAL A 343 24.06 11.75 10.46
N TRP A 344 23.26 12.80 10.67
CA TRP A 344 23.37 14.06 9.93
C TRP A 344 24.73 14.74 10.09
N LEU A 345 25.27 14.79 11.31
CA LEU A 345 26.62 15.32 11.56
C LEU A 345 27.69 14.50 10.82
N SER A 346 27.57 13.17 10.79
CA SER A 346 28.51 12.32 10.05
C SER A 346 28.48 12.57 8.54
N LEU A 347 27.30 12.78 7.96
CA LEU A 347 27.12 13.12 6.55
C LEU A 347 27.68 14.52 6.23
N ILE A 348 27.43 15.52 7.07
CA ILE A 348 27.97 16.88 6.90
C ILE A 348 29.51 16.87 6.95
N VAL A 349 30.12 16.18 7.93
CA VAL A 349 31.58 16.07 8.03
C VAL A 349 32.17 15.35 6.82
N PHE A 350 31.53 14.28 6.33
CA PHE A 350 31.95 13.59 5.12
C PHE A 350 31.88 14.49 3.88
N SER A 351 30.77 15.22 3.68
CA SER A 351 30.63 16.17 2.56
C SER A 351 31.68 17.28 2.58
N ILE A 352 32.00 17.84 3.76
CA ILE A 352 33.06 18.84 3.91
C ILE A 352 34.44 18.24 3.58
N ALA A 353 34.71 17.00 3.99
CA ALA A 353 35.95 16.30 3.67
C ALA A 353 36.10 16.03 2.16
N CYS A 354 35.03 15.63 1.47
CA CYS A 354 35.01 15.49 0.02
C CYS A 354 35.31 16.82 -0.68
N LEU A 355 34.57 17.89 -0.36
CA LEU A 355 34.78 19.22 -0.96
C LEU A 355 36.20 19.75 -0.73
N TYR A 356 36.80 19.48 0.44
CA TYR A 356 38.20 19.81 0.72
C TYR A 356 39.18 19.00 -0.14
N LEU A 357 38.96 17.69 -0.32
CA LEU A 357 39.78 16.84 -1.18
C LEU A 357 39.65 17.24 -2.65
N ASP A 358 38.45 17.49 -3.15
CA ASP A 358 38.19 17.96 -4.52
C ASP A 358 38.92 19.29 -4.78
N MET A 359 38.82 20.25 -3.85
CA MET A 359 39.58 21.50 -3.92
C MET A 359 41.09 21.27 -3.94
N LYS A 360 41.64 20.31 -3.17
CA LYS A 360 43.07 19.97 -3.22
C LYS A 360 43.46 19.32 -4.55
N ILE A 361 42.62 18.45 -5.11
CA ILE A 361 42.83 17.81 -6.42
C ILE A 361 42.81 18.87 -7.52
N ILE A 362 41.81 19.76 -7.55
CA ILE A 362 41.72 20.88 -8.49
C ILE A 362 42.96 21.78 -8.39
N ILE A 363 43.37 22.18 -7.18
CA ILE A 363 44.58 22.98 -6.97
C ILE A 363 45.84 22.24 -7.46
N ALA A 364 45.95 20.93 -7.25
CA ALA A 364 47.08 20.12 -7.71
C ALA A 364 47.11 19.99 -9.25
N VAL A 365 45.96 19.76 -9.89
CA VAL A 365 45.81 19.69 -11.35
C VAL A 365 46.13 21.04 -11.98
N VAL A 366 45.54 22.13 -11.50
CA VAL A 366 45.82 23.50 -11.99
C VAL A 366 47.30 23.83 -11.85
N ARG A 367 47.92 23.57 -10.68
CA ARG A 367 49.37 23.76 -10.50
C ARG A 367 50.20 22.95 -11.49
N ARG A 368 49.85 21.67 -11.73
CA ARG A 368 50.57 20.79 -12.65
C ARG A 368 50.44 21.24 -14.12
N CYS A 369 49.26 21.73 -14.53
CA CYS A 369 49.05 22.30 -15.86
C CYS A 369 49.82 23.62 -16.04
N CYS A 370 49.70 24.55 -15.09
CA CYS A 370 50.37 25.86 -15.17
C CYS A 370 51.89 25.82 -15.01
N TYR A 371 52.47 24.75 -14.44
CA TYR A 371 53.91 24.52 -14.45
C TYR A 371 54.39 23.99 -15.81
N ARG A 372 53.62 23.09 -16.45
CA ARG A 372 54.00 22.44 -17.71
C ARG A 372 54.06 23.41 -18.89
N THR A 373 53.32 24.52 -18.83
CA THR A 373 53.35 25.61 -19.82
C THR A 373 54.47 26.64 -19.60
N LYS A 374 55.38 26.42 -18.64
CA LYS A 374 56.57 27.28 -18.41
C LYS A 374 57.91 26.61 -18.76
N THR A 375 57.86 25.43 -19.37
CA THR A 375 59.04 24.59 -19.69
C THR A 375 59.05 24.14 -21.15
N THR A 376 58.68 25.06 -22.04
CA THR A 376 58.70 24.96 -23.50
C THR A 376 59.03 26.33 -24.06
#